data_AF-A0AB74M747-F1
#
_entry.id   AF-A0AB74M747-F1
#
_cell.length_a   1.000
_cell.length_b   1.000
_cell.length_c   1.000
_cell.angle_alpha   90.00
_cell.angle_beta   90.00
_cell.angle_gamma   90.00
#
_symmetry.space_group_name_H-M   'P 1'
#
loop_
_entity.id
_entity.type
_entity.pdbx_description
1 polymer ?
#
loop_
_entity_poly.entity_id
_entity_poly.type
_entity_poly.pdbx_seq_one_letter_code
_entity_poly.pdbx_strand_id
1 'polypeptide(L)'
;IIIMGRPDEEETLLRVDVAINKKYRHADGTEMTISRVCWDTGGIDGEIVYQRSKKHGVFRVLPVKGASVYGKPVITMPKTRNQR
;
A
#
# COMPACT_ATOMS: atom_id res chain seq x y z
N ILE A 1 -2.92 7.51 -5.37
CA ILE A 1 -4.01 6.99 -6.24
C ILE A 1 -5.09 6.49 -5.31
N ILE A 2 -6.36 6.80 -5.58
CA ILE A 2 -7.50 6.27 -4.81
C ILE A 2 -8.23 5.27 -5.70
N ILE A 3 -8.43 4.05 -5.20
CA ILE A 3 -9.21 3.02 -5.88
C ILE A 3 -10.50 2.84 -5.09
N MET A 4 -11.63 3.23 -5.70
CA MET A 4 -12.95 3.06 -5.11
C MET A 4 -13.44 1.62 -5.32
N GLY A 5 -14.03 1.03 -4.28
CA GLY A 5 -14.57 -0.33 -4.26
C GLY A 5 -14.55 -0.90 -2.84
N ARG A 6 -15.10 -2.11 -2.63
CA ARG A 6 -14.97 -2.78 -1.32
C ARG A 6 -13.59 -3.44 -1.22
N PRO A 7 -12.88 -3.30 -0.08
CA PRO A 7 -11.51 -3.79 0.05
C PRO A 7 -11.40 -5.31 0.07
N ASP A 8 -12.48 -6.02 0.38
CA ASP A 8 -12.61 -7.48 0.41
C ASP A 8 -12.99 -8.09 -0.95
N GLU A 9 -13.32 -7.28 -1.95
CA GLU A 9 -13.61 -7.74 -3.30
C GLU A 9 -12.32 -7.88 -4.13
N GLU A 10 -12.10 -9.06 -4.71
CA GLU A 10 -10.92 -9.32 -5.53
C GLU A 10 -10.86 -8.40 -6.76
N GLU A 11 -11.99 -7.99 -7.33
CA GLU A 11 -12.02 -7.03 -8.44
C GLU A 11 -11.36 -5.68 -8.05
N THR A 12 -11.67 -5.17 -6.86
CA THR A 12 -11.04 -3.96 -6.32
C THR A 12 -9.55 -4.18 -6.13
N LEU A 13 -9.14 -5.34 -5.60
CA LEU A 13 -7.74 -5.67 -5.37
C LEU A 13 -6.95 -5.87 -6.67
N LEU A 14 -7.56 -6.38 -7.74
CA LEU A 14 -6.94 -6.47 -9.06
C LEU A 14 -6.65 -5.09 -9.65
N ARG A 15 -7.57 -4.13 -9.47
CA ARG A 15 -7.34 -2.73 -9.88
C ARG A 15 -6.21 -2.08 -9.07
N VAL A 16 -6.08 -2.42 -7.80
CA VAL A 16 -4.93 -2.01 -6.97
C VAL A 16 -3.63 -2.59 -7.52
N ASP A 17 -3.61 -3.86 -7.89
CA ASP A 17 -2.43 -4.51 -8.47
C ASP A 17 -2.00 -3.82 -9.79
N VAL A 18 -2.96 -3.46 -10.63
CA VAL A 18 -2.70 -2.69 -11.86
C VAL A 18 -2.11 -1.33 -11.52
N ALA A 19 -2.63 -0.63 -10.51
CA ALA A 19 -2.10 0.66 -10.09
C ALA A 19 -0.66 0.56 -9.55
N ILE A 20 -0.35 -0.47 -8.77
CA ILE A 20 1.00 -0.73 -8.22
C ILE A 20 2.02 -1.01 -9.33
N ASN A 21 1.59 -1.71 -10.39
CA ASN A 21 2.46 -2.08 -11.51
C ASN A 21 2.42 -1.10 -12.68
N LYS A 22 1.77 0.05 -12.50
CA LYS A 22 1.70 1.09 -13.53
C LYS A 22 3.11 1.59 -13.87
N LYS A 23 3.37 1.70 -15.18
CA LYS A 23 4.54 2.36 -15.73
C LYS A 23 4.19 3.78 -16.15
N TYR A 24 5.15 4.69 -16.01
CA TYR A 24 5.04 6.07 -16.43
C TYR A 24 6.09 6.36 -17.48
N ARG A 25 5.72 7.11 -18.51
CA ARG A 25 6.66 7.53 -19.55
C ARG A 25 7.13 8.95 -19.25
N HIS A 26 8.44 9.12 -19.15
CA HIS A 26 9.08 10.42 -19.04
C HIS A 26 9.08 11.13 -20.40
N ALA A 27 9.20 12.47 -20.39
CA ALA A 27 9.14 13.27 -21.61
C ALA A 27 10.25 12.93 -22.62
N ASP A 28 11.40 12.43 -22.13
CA ASP A 28 12.51 11.95 -22.97
C ASP A 28 12.28 10.55 -23.58
N GLY A 29 11.15 9.90 -23.30
CA GLY A 29 10.81 8.58 -23.80
C GLY A 29 11.17 7.42 -22.85
N THR A 30 11.86 7.67 -21.74
CA THR A 30 12.19 6.63 -20.75
C THR A 30 10.93 6.11 -20.04
N GLU A 31 10.80 4.78 -19.90
CA GLU A 31 9.79 4.18 -19.02
C GLU A 31 10.31 4.06 -17.58
N MET A 32 9.51 4.57 -16.64
CA MET A 32 9.77 4.51 -15.21
C MET A 32 8.73 3.63 -14.51
N THR A 33 9.18 2.79 -13.58
CA THR A 33 8.32 1.96 -12.73
C THR A 33 8.19 2.57 -11.34
N ILE A 34 7.12 2.21 -10.62
CA ILE A 34 6.99 2.58 -9.22
C ILE A 34 7.92 1.70 -8.37
N SER A 35 8.89 2.34 -7.71
CA SER A 35 9.87 1.65 -6.86
C SER A 35 9.29 1.21 -5.52
N ARG A 36 8.48 2.07 -4.87
CA ARG A 36 7.81 1.78 -3.60
C ARG A 36 6.42 2.43 -3.52
N VAL A 37 5.52 1.78 -2.79
CA VAL A 37 4.14 2.22 -2.56
C VAL A 37 3.84 2.15 -1.07
N CYS A 38 3.26 3.22 -0.51
CA CYS A 38 2.57 3.15 0.78
C CYS A 38 1.09 2.86 0.52
N TRP A 39 0.54 1.85 1.20
CA TRP A 39 -0.79 1.31 0.92
C TRP A 39 -1.60 1.15 2.21
N ASP A 40 -2.88 1.55 2.17
CA ASP A 40 -3.86 1.45 3.26
C ASP A 40 -5.27 1.35 2.68
N THR A 41 -6.17 0.72 3.42
CA THR A 41 -7.62 0.63 3.13
C THR A 41 -8.43 1.66 3.91
N GLY A 42 -7.78 2.70 4.46
CA GLY A 42 -8.41 3.66 5.37
C GLY A 42 -8.62 3.10 6.77
N GLY A 43 -7.80 2.12 7.18
CA GLY A 43 -7.92 1.45 8.47
C GLY A 43 -9.11 0.48 8.62
N ILE A 44 -9.78 0.12 7.52
CA ILE A 44 -10.91 -0.82 7.52
C ILE A 44 -10.44 -2.24 7.85
N ASP A 45 -9.53 -2.78 7.04
CA ASP A 45 -8.97 -4.12 7.24
C ASP A 45 -7.47 -4.11 6.97
N GLY A 46 -6.70 -4.28 8.04
CA GLY A 46 -5.25 -4.35 7.98
C GLY A 46 -4.73 -5.68 7.43
N GLU A 47 -5.47 -6.78 7.58
CA GLU A 47 -5.01 -8.10 7.13
C GLU A 47 -4.93 -8.15 5.60
N ILE A 48 -5.95 -7.63 4.91
CA ILE A 48 -5.93 -7.49 3.45
C ILE A 48 -4.71 -6.67 3.00
N VAL A 49 -4.41 -5.58 3.73
CA VAL A 49 -3.26 -4.72 3.46
C VAL A 49 -1.95 -5.49 3.61
N TYR A 50 -1.78 -6.24 4.69
CA TYR A 50 -0.58 -7.06 4.92
C TYR A 50 -0.42 -8.17 3.89
N GLN A 51 -1.49 -8.93 3.59
CA GLN A 51 -1.45 -10.05 2.65
C GLN A 51 -1.13 -9.58 1.23
N ARG A 52 -1.78 -8.51 0.75
CA ARG A 52 -1.48 -7.95 -0.58
C ARG A 52 -0.07 -7.35 -0.63
N SER A 53 0.41 -6.76 0.45
CA SER A 53 1.79 -6.26 0.55
C SER A 53 2.81 -7.39 0.45
N LYS A 54 2.57 -8.52 1.13
CA LYS A 54 3.40 -9.74 1.03
C LYS A 54 3.44 -10.26 -0.42
N LYS A 55 2.30 -10.28 -1.13
CA LYS A 55 2.20 -10.71 -2.54
C LYS A 55 3.10 -9.90 -3.48
N HIS A 56 3.17 -8.57 -3.33
CA HIS A 56 3.96 -7.69 -4.21
C HIS A 56 5.40 -7.43 -3.75
N GLY A 57 5.76 -7.95 -2.58
CA GLY A 57 7.06 -7.76 -1.94
C GLY A 57 7.01 -6.72 -0.83
N VAL A 58 7.34 -7.16 0.39
CA VAL A 58 7.25 -6.35 1.63
C VAL A 58 8.14 -5.11 1.66
N PHE A 59 9.16 -5.02 0.81
CA PHE A 59 10.00 -3.83 0.66
C PHE A 59 9.56 -2.91 -0.49
N ARG A 60 8.60 -3.36 -1.30
CA ARG A 60 8.04 -2.63 -2.43
C ARG A 60 6.68 -2.03 -2.08
N VAL A 61 5.79 -2.80 -1.45
CA VAL A 61 4.48 -2.34 -1.00
C VAL A 61 4.47 -2.34 0.53
N LEU A 62 4.47 -1.14 1.10
CA LEU A 62 4.58 -0.89 2.52
C LEU A 62 3.18 -0.69 3.10
N PRO A 63 2.73 -1.57 4.02
CA PRO A 63 1.47 -1.38 4.72
C PRO A 63 1.61 -0.18 5.65
N VAL A 64 0.69 0.78 5.56
CA VAL A 64 0.63 1.94 6.45
C VAL A 64 -0.74 2.02 7.11
N LYS A 65 -0.80 2.62 8.29
CA LYS A 65 -2.05 2.89 9.00
C LYS A 65 -1.93 4.24 9.70
N GLY A 66 -2.96 5.07 9.57
CA GLY A 66 -3.05 6.33 10.30
C GLY A 66 -3.14 6.14 11.82
N ALA A 67 -2.57 7.07 12.59
CA ALA A 67 -2.74 7.07 14.03
C ALA A 67 -4.19 7.42 14.39
N SER A 68 -4.85 6.56 15.16
CA SER A 68 -6.25 6.75 15.60
C SER A 68 -6.41 7.77 16.73
N VAL A 69 -5.31 8.35 17.23
CA VAL A 69 -5.30 9.27 18.37
C VAL A 69 -4.51 10.51 18.01
N TYR A 70 -5.12 11.68 18.24
CA TYR A 70 -4.50 12.98 18.01
C TYR A 70 -3.33 13.24 18.97
N GLY A 71 -2.35 14.04 18.55
CA GLY A 71 -1.20 14.43 19.38
C GLY A 71 -0.10 13.37 19.52
N LYS A 72 -0.22 12.21 18.87
CA LYS A 72 0.89 11.26 18.76
C LYS A 72 1.88 11.67 17.66
N PRO A 73 3.18 11.32 17.79
CA PRO A 73 4.16 11.53 16.73
C PRO A 73 3.67 10.94 15.40
N VAL A 74 3.93 11.66 14.30
CA VAL A 74 3.52 11.26 12.95
C VAL A 74 4.15 9.91 12.54
N ILE A 75 5.35 9.61 13.06
CA ILE A 75 6.07 8.36 12.79
C ILE A 75 6.56 7.79 14.11
N THR A 76 6.23 6.52 14.36
CA THR A 76 6.78 5.73 15.46
C THR A 76 7.40 4.46 14.91
N MET A 77 8.71 4.25 15.16
CA MET A 77 9.37 3.00 14.78
C MET A 77 8.87 1.87 15.69
N PRO A 78 8.25 0.80 15.16
CA PRO A 78 7.81 -0.31 15.98
C PRO A 78 9.03 -1.03 16.58
N LYS A 79 9.02 -1.22 17.90
CA LYS A 79 10.11 -1.90 18.63
C LYS A 79 10.04 -3.42 18.55
N THR A 80 8.91 -3.96 18.11
CA THR A 80 8.65 -5.39 18.03
C THR A 80 8.23 -5.76 16.61
N ARG A 81 8.71 -6.91 16.13
CA ARG A 81 8.30 -7.46 14.84
C ARG A 81 6.85 -7.93 14.96
N ASN A 82 6.03 -7.61 13.96
CA ASN A 82 4.71 -8.23 13.84
C ASN A 82 4.90 -9.75 13.67
N GLN A 83 4.22 -10.56 14.48
CA GLN A 83 4.35 -12.02 14.47
C GLN A 83 3.48 -12.68 13.38
N ARG A 84 2.61 -11.91 12.71
CA ARG A 84 1.65 -12.36 11.70
C ARG A 84 2.16 -12.22 10.28
#